data_AF-A0A954ZX68-F1
#
_entry.id   AF-A0A954ZX68-F1
#
_cell.length_a   1.000
_cell.length_b   1.000
_cell.length_c   1.000
_cell.angle_alpha   90.00
_cell.angle_beta   90.00
_cell.angle_gamma   90.00
#
_symmetry.space_group_name_H-M   'P 1'
#
loop_
_entity.id
_entity.type
_entity.pdbx_description
1 polymer ?
#
loop_
_entity_poly.entity_id
_entity_poly.type
_entity_poly.pdbx_seq_one_letter_code
_entity_poly.pdbx_strand_id
1 'polypeptide(L)'
;MYTRMKALGSLCVIAIVLTGCSSGPAFRPDPKPTAVELAETAPEDFAIAVTVYSVMTDRANWSTLPRPRRPARYVLEPDGVLRAAVGPSADRQEFPPVMRELSPSDVEDIWRLVQTGGLFKADLPGIIGSPRELIVRRSRPTAMVELAGAGERRLIATPLATQDTPAPELERVIDRLAMLAWQPQ
;
A
#
# COMPACT_ATOMS: atom_id res chain seq x y z
N MET A 1 -42.63 -1.38 -62.72
CA MET A 1 -43.43 -0.29 -62.13
C MET A 1 -42.52 0.92 -61.94
N TYR A 2 -42.77 1.95 -62.74
CA TYR A 2 -42.08 3.24 -62.77
C TYR A 2 -42.60 4.19 -61.68
N THR A 3 -41.94 5.35 -61.55
CA THR A 3 -42.43 6.67 -61.03
C THR A 3 -42.39 6.87 -59.49
N ARG A 4 -41.91 7.96 -58.86
CA ARG A 4 -41.53 9.38 -59.17
C ARG A 4 -40.47 9.84 -58.12
N MET A 5 -39.40 10.59 -58.45
CA MET A 5 -39.29 12.03 -58.76
C MET A 5 -39.62 13.03 -57.62
N LYS A 6 -38.54 13.68 -57.14
CA LYS A 6 -38.30 15.11 -56.80
C LYS A 6 -39.01 15.78 -55.61
N ALA A 7 -38.18 16.37 -54.74
CA ALA A 7 -38.16 17.80 -54.35
C ALA A 7 -36.91 18.02 -53.46
N LEU A 8 -35.83 18.64 -53.91
CA LEU A 8 -35.58 20.08 -54.08
C LEU A 8 -35.93 20.93 -52.83
N GLY A 9 -34.90 21.56 -52.28
CA GLY A 9 -35.00 22.76 -51.46
C GLY A 9 -34.88 22.54 -49.96
N SER A 10 -33.76 22.91 -49.38
CA SER A 10 -33.72 24.22 -48.73
C SER A 10 -32.31 24.50 -48.21
N LEU A 11 -31.71 25.50 -48.85
CA LEU A 11 -30.62 26.31 -48.34
C LEU A 11 -31.02 26.83 -46.94
N CYS A 12 -30.25 26.51 -45.90
CA CYS A 12 -30.37 27.20 -44.62
C CYS A 12 -29.01 27.34 -43.94
N VAL A 13 -28.45 28.53 -44.12
CA VAL A 13 -27.80 29.35 -43.11
C VAL A 13 -26.68 28.67 -42.31
N ILE A 14 -25.48 28.90 -42.83
CA ILE A 14 -24.20 28.84 -42.12
C ILE A 14 -24.27 29.81 -40.93
N ALA A 15 -24.57 29.29 -39.75
CA ALA A 15 -24.42 30.00 -38.49
C ALA A 15 -22.99 29.79 -37.98
N ILE A 16 -22.18 30.83 -38.15
CA ILE A 16 -20.84 31.00 -37.59
C ILE A 16 -20.99 31.06 -36.07
N VAL A 17 -20.79 29.91 -35.39
CA VAL A 17 -20.67 29.88 -33.93
C VAL A 17 -19.19 29.89 -33.57
N LEU A 18 -18.70 31.11 -33.36
CA LEU A 18 -17.74 31.51 -32.33
C LEU A 18 -16.71 30.44 -31.92
N THR A 19 -15.50 30.58 -32.44
CA THR A 19 -14.24 30.13 -31.84
C THR A 19 -14.15 30.60 -30.39
N GLY A 20 -14.63 29.78 -29.47
CA GLY A 20 -14.28 29.87 -28.07
C GLY A 20 -12.83 29.43 -27.90
N CYS A 21 -11.93 30.38 -27.66
CA CYS A 21 -10.64 30.09 -27.07
C CYS A 21 -10.90 29.42 -25.72
N SER A 22 -10.91 28.09 -25.71
CA SER A 22 -10.76 27.31 -24.49
C SER A 22 -9.38 27.63 -23.96
N SER A 23 -9.31 28.62 -23.07
CA SER A 23 -8.22 28.79 -22.13
C SER A 23 -8.09 27.46 -21.39
N GLY A 24 -7.23 26.58 -21.92
CA GLY A 24 -6.89 25.34 -21.25
C GLY A 24 -6.45 25.70 -19.85
N PRO A 25 -6.93 24.99 -18.81
CA PRO A 25 -6.53 25.26 -17.45
C PRO A 25 -5.00 25.30 -17.44
N ALA A 26 -4.45 26.46 -17.06
CA ALA A 26 -3.02 26.59 -16.86
C ALA A 26 -2.60 25.39 -16.02
N PHE A 27 -1.68 24.59 -16.56
CA PHE A 27 -1.02 23.53 -15.83
C PHE A 27 -0.38 24.21 -14.61
N ARG A 28 -1.12 24.25 -13.50
CA ARG A 28 -0.56 24.53 -12.20
C ARG A 28 0.25 23.27 -11.92
N PRO A 29 1.59 23.33 -11.91
CA PRO A 29 2.33 22.23 -11.34
C PRO A 29 1.71 21.99 -9.97
N ASP A 30 1.21 20.77 -9.73
CA ASP A 30 0.66 20.41 -8.44
C ASP A 30 1.68 20.87 -7.39
N PRO A 31 1.24 21.57 -6.33
CA PRO A 31 2.15 21.94 -5.26
C PRO A 31 2.89 20.65 -4.87
N LYS A 32 4.22 20.69 -5.03
CA LYS A 32 5.12 19.62 -4.60
C LYS A 32 4.58 19.14 -3.26
N PRO A 33 4.20 17.86 -3.09
CA PRO A 33 3.52 17.41 -1.88
C PRO A 33 4.31 17.90 -0.68
N THR A 34 3.79 18.92 -0.01
CA THR A 34 4.38 19.42 1.22
C THR A 34 4.37 18.21 2.13
N ALA A 35 5.54 17.78 2.59
CA ALA A 35 5.68 16.61 3.44
C ALA A 35 4.59 16.70 4.51
N VAL A 36 3.60 15.82 4.43
CA VAL A 36 2.48 15.84 5.37
C VAL A 36 3.11 15.69 6.74
N GLU A 37 2.92 16.71 7.58
CA GLU A 37 3.34 16.66 8.96
C GLU A 37 2.44 15.60 9.62
N LEU A 38 2.99 14.39 9.75
CA LEU A 38 2.25 13.26 10.27
C LEU A 38 1.89 13.56 11.74
N ALA A 39 0.61 13.41 12.08
CA ALA A 39 0.12 13.65 13.43
C ALA A 39 0.85 12.79 14.47
N GLU A 40 1.15 13.34 15.65
CA GLU A 40 1.84 12.60 16.72
C GLU A 40 1.06 11.36 17.19
N THR A 41 -0.27 11.41 17.11
CA THR A 41 -1.20 10.32 17.43
C THR A 41 -1.61 9.55 16.16
N ALA A 42 -1.89 8.25 16.31
CA ALA A 42 -2.42 7.45 15.22
C ALA A 42 -3.77 8.00 14.74
N PRO A 43 -3.94 8.22 13.42
CA PRO A 43 -5.25 8.56 12.86
C PRO A 43 -6.31 7.49 13.14
N GLU A 44 -7.59 7.87 13.24
CA GLU A 44 -8.71 6.92 13.44
C GLU A 44 -8.84 5.89 12.31
N ASP A 45 -8.38 6.23 11.11
CA ASP A 45 -8.37 5.36 9.93
C ASP A 45 -7.04 4.61 9.74
N PHE A 46 -6.16 4.63 10.75
CA PHE A 46 -4.86 3.96 10.66
C PHE A 46 -5.02 2.45 10.50
N ALA A 47 -4.53 1.93 9.38
CA ALA A 47 -4.45 0.51 9.14
C ALA A 47 -3.11 0.16 8.49
N ILE A 48 -2.60 -1.03 8.81
CA ILE A 48 -1.40 -1.57 8.18
C ILE A 48 -1.56 -3.06 7.91
N ALA A 49 -1.33 -3.47 6.66
CA ALA A 49 -1.16 -4.87 6.31
C ALA A 49 0.26 -5.11 5.79
N VAL A 50 0.97 -6.04 6.40
CA VAL A 50 2.33 -6.42 6.00
C VAL A 50 2.35 -7.88 5.57
N THR A 51 2.79 -8.14 4.35
CA THR A 51 3.01 -9.50 3.84
C THR A 51 4.51 -9.71 3.61
N VAL A 52 5.09 -10.64 4.35
CA VAL A 52 6.50 -11.03 4.22
C VAL A 52 6.57 -12.26 3.34
N TYR A 53 7.23 -12.11 2.20
CA TYR A 53 7.57 -13.22 1.31
C TYR A 53 9.01 -13.65 1.60
N SER A 54 9.25 -14.95 1.72
CA SER A 54 10.60 -15.52 1.78
C SER A 54 10.94 -16.29 0.50
N VAL A 55 12.22 -16.61 0.32
CA VAL A 55 12.72 -17.39 -0.81
C VAL A 55 12.13 -18.80 -0.73
N MET A 56 11.33 -19.17 -1.74
CA MET A 56 10.55 -20.41 -1.77
C MET A 56 11.36 -21.69 -1.66
N THR A 57 12.66 -21.64 -1.91
CA THR A 57 13.53 -22.84 -1.90
C THR A 57 13.65 -23.46 -0.53
N ASP A 58 13.25 -22.77 0.54
CA ASP A 58 13.38 -23.27 1.91
C ASP A 58 12.05 -23.30 2.69
N ARG A 59 11.03 -23.91 2.08
CA ARG A 59 9.77 -24.25 2.78
C ARG A 59 9.98 -25.15 4.00
N ALA A 60 11.11 -25.85 4.11
CA ALA A 60 11.42 -26.71 5.23
C ALA A 60 11.97 -25.94 6.44
N ASN A 61 12.78 -24.89 6.23
CA ASN A 61 13.46 -24.19 7.32
C ASN A 61 12.98 -22.75 7.56
N TRP A 62 11.83 -22.33 7.02
CA TRP A 62 11.34 -20.95 7.23
C TRP A 62 11.23 -20.55 8.71
N SER A 63 11.03 -21.50 9.63
CA SER A 63 10.94 -21.28 11.08
C SER A 63 12.27 -20.89 11.72
N THR A 64 13.41 -21.22 11.10
CA THR A 64 14.75 -20.86 11.59
C THR A 64 15.13 -19.42 11.22
N LEU A 65 14.39 -18.81 10.29
CA LEU A 65 14.59 -17.41 9.92
C LEU A 65 14.32 -16.48 11.12
N PRO A 66 15.02 -15.33 11.21
CA PRO A 66 14.66 -14.27 12.14
C PRO A 66 13.18 -13.92 12.01
N ARG A 67 12.51 -13.67 13.13
CA ARG A 67 11.07 -13.38 13.20
C ARG A 67 10.57 -12.39 12.14
N PRO A 68 11.19 -11.22 11.90
CA PRO A 68 10.68 -10.26 10.91
C PRO A 68 10.82 -10.72 9.44
N ARG A 69 11.54 -11.82 9.20
CA ARG A 69 11.79 -12.37 7.85
C ARG A 69 11.06 -13.68 7.59
N ARG A 70 10.33 -14.20 8.58
CA ARG A 70 9.51 -15.40 8.41
C ARG A 70 8.34 -15.07 7.48
N PRO A 71 7.99 -15.96 6.54
CA PRO A 71 6.75 -15.85 5.78
C PRO A 71 5.56 -15.63 6.71
N ALA A 72 4.88 -14.51 6.53
CA ALA A 72 3.75 -14.13 7.37
C ALA A 72 2.92 -13.03 6.72
N ARG A 73 1.66 -12.93 7.11
CA ARG A 73 0.78 -11.81 6.85
C ARG A 73 0.26 -11.29 8.17
N TYR A 74 0.50 -10.01 8.44
CA TYR A 74 -0.03 -9.28 9.59
C TYR A 74 -1.00 -8.23 9.09
N VAL A 75 -2.16 -8.08 9.72
CA VAL A 75 -3.14 -7.03 9.41
C VAL A 75 -3.57 -6.39 10.71
N LEU A 76 -3.26 -5.11 10.88
CA LEU A 76 -3.84 -4.25 11.90
C LEU A 76 -4.95 -3.42 11.25
N GLU A 77 -6.17 -3.62 11.71
CA GLU A 77 -7.36 -2.89 11.29
C GLU A 77 -7.52 -1.56 12.08
N PRO A 78 -8.32 -0.60 11.57
CA PRO A 78 -8.55 0.69 12.25
C PRO A 78 -9.15 0.60 13.65
N ASP A 79 -9.87 -0.48 13.94
CA ASP A 79 -10.45 -0.75 15.25
C ASP A 79 -9.45 -1.36 16.26
N GLY A 80 -8.18 -1.48 15.88
CA GLY A 80 -7.14 -2.07 16.72
C GLY A 80 -7.10 -3.60 16.68
N VAL A 81 -7.92 -4.26 15.84
CA VAL A 81 -7.88 -5.71 15.68
C VAL A 81 -6.61 -6.11 14.92
N LEU A 82 -5.80 -6.97 15.54
CA LEU A 82 -4.62 -7.58 14.95
C LEU A 82 -4.93 -9.01 14.50
N ARG A 83 -4.71 -9.27 13.21
CA ARG A 83 -4.78 -10.57 12.57
C ARG A 83 -3.40 -11.02 12.11
N ALA A 84 -3.15 -12.32 12.14
CA ALA A 84 -1.90 -12.86 11.63
C ALA A 84 -2.05 -14.26 11.04
N ALA A 85 -1.32 -14.54 9.96
CA ALA A 85 -1.08 -15.88 9.46
C ALA A 85 0.43 -16.03 9.28
N VAL A 86 1.03 -17.07 9.86
CA VAL A 86 2.48 -17.29 9.81
C VAL A 86 2.73 -18.63 9.14
N GLY A 87 3.60 -18.63 8.13
CA GLY A 87 3.98 -19.83 7.41
C GLY A 87 4.11 -19.61 5.90
N PRO A 88 4.59 -20.61 5.17
CA PRO A 88 4.94 -20.52 3.75
C PRO A 88 3.75 -20.36 2.80
N SER A 89 2.53 -20.47 3.33
CA SER A 89 1.28 -20.21 2.61
C SER A 89 0.77 -18.79 2.79
N ALA A 90 1.38 -18.01 3.71
CA ALA A 90 0.99 -16.63 3.95
C ALA A 90 1.19 -15.81 2.67
N ASP A 91 0.10 -15.27 2.13
CA ASP A 91 0.10 -14.44 0.95
C ASP A 91 -0.83 -13.25 1.11
N ARG A 92 -0.78 -12.29 0.18
CA ARG A 92 -1.57 -11.06 0.26
C ARG A 92 -3.09 -11.30 0.13
N GLN A 93 -3.51 -12.35 -0.55
CA GLN A 93 -4.92 -12.65 -0.79
C GLN A 93 -5.57 -13.34 0.40
N GLU A 94 -4.76 -13.95 1.27
CA GLU A 94 -5.21 -14.52 2.53
C GLU A 94 -5.75 -13.44 3.47
N PHE A 95 -6.92 -13.70 4.06
CA PHE A 95 -7.45 -12.91 5.16
C PHE A 95 -7.20 -13.67 6.46
N PRO A 96 -6.23 -13.24 7.29
CA PRO A 96 -5.80 -14.04 8.44
C PRO A 96 -6.84 -14.09 9.57
N PRO A 97 -6.78 -15.09 10.47
CA PRO A 97 -7.61 -15.13 11.66
C PRO A 97 -7.27 -13.99 12.64
N VAL A 98 -8.25 -13.61 13.48
CA VAL A 98 -8.04 -12.66 14.58
C VAL A 98 -7.10 -13.29 15.61
N MET A 99 -6.07 -12.55 15.99
CA MET A 99 -5.18 -12.94 17.09
C MET A 99 -5.59 -12.24 18.37
N ARG A 100 -5.82 -10.92 18.32
CA ARG A 100 -6.22 -10.12 19.47
C ARG A 100 -6.70 -8.72 19.07
N GLU A 101 -7.28 -8.02 20.04
CA GLU A 101 -7.47 -6.57 20.00
C GLU A 101 -6.29 -5.89 20.71
N LEU A 102 -5.75 -4.84 20.11
CA LEU A 102 -4.63 -4.07 20.66
C LEU A 102 -5.13 -2.91 21.52
N SER A 103 -4.35 -2.56 22.54
CA SER A 103 -4.60 -1.33 23.29
C SER A 103 -4.34 -0.09 22.41
N PRO A 104 -4.98 1.06 22.67
CA PRO A 104 -4.68 2.30 21.95
C PRO A 104 -3.17 2.64 21.99
N SER A 105 -2.50 2.41 23.11
CA SER A 105 -1.05 2.60 23.25
C SER A 105 -0.23 1.69 22.33
N ASP A 106 -0.65 0.45 22.10
CA ASP A 106 0.04 -0.45 21.16
C ASP A 106 -0.12 0.02 19.72
N VAL A 107 -1.30 0.52 19.36
CA VAL A 107 -1.57 1.10 18.03
C VAL A 107 -0.71 2.34 17.82
N GLU A 108 -0.63 3.23 18.80
CA GLU A 108 0.23 4.43 18.78
C GLU A 108 1.71 4.06 18.66
N ASP A 109 2.17 3.02 19.35
CA ASP A 109 3.54 2.54 19.25
C ASP A 109 3.88 2.04 17.83
N ILE A 110 2.96 1.31 17.20
CA ILE A 110 3.12 0.86 15.80
C ILE A 110 3.13 2.07 14.87
N TRP A 111 2.21 3.02 15.05
CA TRP A 111 2.17 4.26 14.29
C TRP A 111 3.50 5.03 14.36
N ARG A 112 4.05 5.20 15.57
CA ARG A 112 5.33 5.86 15.78
C ARG A 112 6.48 5.16 15.08
N LEU A 113 6.50 3.82 15.08
CA LEU A 113 7.49 3.05 14.31
C LEU A 113 7.36 3.29 12.81
N VAL A 114 6.13 3.32 12.30
CA VAL A 114 5.83 3.58 10.89
C VAL A 114 6.30 4.98 10.47
N GLN A 115 6.05 5.99 11.30
CA GLN A 115 6.53 7.36 11.08
C GLN A 115 8.05 7.47 11.12
N THR A 116 8.67 6.90 12.16
CA THR A 116 10.13 6.93 12.36
C THR A 116 10.85 6.24 11.21
N GLY A 117 10.26 5.15 10.69
CA GLY A 117 10.73 4.44 9.51
C GLY A 117 10.50 5.16 8.18
N GLY A 118 9.83 6.31 8.19
CA GLY A 118 9.54 7.06 6.98
C GLY A 118 8.66 6.31 6.00
N LEU A 119 7.85 5.34 6.46
CA LEU A 119 6.97 4.54 5.59
C LEU A 119 5.87 5.39 4.92
N PHE A 120 5.56 6.57 5.46
CA PHE A 120 4.70 7.58 4.81
C PHE A 120 5.48 8.65 4.03
N LYS A 121 6.81 8.58 3.92
CA LYS A 121 7.59 9.53 3.12
C LYS A 121 7.65 9.07 1.66
N ALA A 122 7.57 10.01 0.73
CA ALA A 122 7.56 9.73 -0.71
C ALA A 122 8.89 9.16 -1.24
N ASP A 123 9.98 9.32 -0.48
CA ASP A 123 11.35 9.10 -0.95
C ASP A 123 11.93 7.73 -0.56
N LEU A 124 11.12 6.77 -0.12
CA LEU A 124 11.64 5.43 0.17
C LEU A 124 12.13 4.76 -1.14
N PRO A 125 13.35 4.19 -1.16
CA PRO A 125 13.91 3.51 -2.35
C PRO A 125 13.22 2.18 -2.71
N GLY A 126 11.97 1.97 -2.27
CA GLY A 126 11.13 0.84 -2.63
C GLY A 126 10.43 1.04 -3.97
N ILE A 127 10.00 -0.06 -4.59
CA ILE A 127 9.19 0.02 -5.80
C ILE A 127 7.80 0.52 -5.39
N ILE A 128 7.55 1.82 -5.54
CA ILE A 128 6.21 2.40 -5.53
C ILE A 128 5.62 2.09 -6.90
N GLY A 129 4.80 1.05 -6.98
CA GLY A 129 4.22 0.57 -8.24
C GLY A 129 2.76 0.19 -8.09
N SER A 130 2.09 0.02 -9.23
CA SER A 130 0.76 -0.57 -9.28
C SER A 130 0.77 -1.92 -8.56
N PRO A 131 -0.22 -2.22 -7.69
CA PRO A 131 -0.33 -3.49 -6.99
C PRO A 131 -0.30 -4.74 -7.90
N ARG A 132 -0.59 -4.57 -9.19
CA ARG A 132 -0.61 -5.62 -10.21
C ARG A 132 0.74 -5.84 -10.88
N GLU A 133 1.62 -4.85 -10.86
CA GLU A 133 2.92 -4.86 -11.55
C GLU A 133 4.07 -5.32 -10.66
N LEU A 134 3.81 -5.43 -9.35
CA LEU A 134 4.81 -5.76 -8.36
C LEU A 134 5.10 -7.27 -8.37
N ILE A 135 5.91 -7.69 -9.34
CA ILE A 135 6.50 -9.03 -9.35
C ILE A 135 7.52 -9.07 -8.21
N VAL A 136 7.10 -9.60 -7.07
CA VAL A 136 8.00 -9.87 -5.95
C VAL A 136 9.08 -10.85 -6.43
N ARG A 137 10.30 -10.35 -6.62
CA ARG A 137 11.45 -11.20 -6.94
C ARG A 137 11.74 -12.05 -5.71
N ARG A 138 11.22 -13.29 -5.71
CA ARG A 138 11.38 -14.27 -4.63
C ARG A 138 12.83 -14.75 -4.42
N SER A 139 13.82 -14.08 -5.01
CA SER A 139 15.24 -14.37 -4.79
C SER A 139 15.76 -13.82 -3.47
N ARG A 140 15.02 -12.91 -2.80
CA ARG A 140 15.33 -12.36 -1.47
C ARG A 140 14.05 -12.20 -0.64
N PRO A 141 14.13 -12.28 0.70
CA PRO A 141 13.02 -11.92 1.55
C PRO A 141 12.53 -10.50 1.23
N THR A 142 11.23 -10.35 1.01
CA THR A 142 10.61 -9.08 0.58
C THR A 142 9.37 -8.84 1.41
N ALA A 143 9.23 -7.65 1.97
CA ALA A 143 8.02 -7.22 2.62
C ALA A 143 7.23 -6.32 1.68
N MET A 144 5.93 -6.59 1.60
CA MET A 144 4.96 -5.73 0.96
C MET A 144 4.05 -5.14 2.04
N VAL A 145 3.91 -3.83 2.03
CA VAL A 145 3.27 -3.05 3.07
C VAL A 145 2.16 -2.22 2.44
N GLU A 146 0.94 -2.45 2.90
CA GLU A 146 -0.25 -1.66 2.60
C GLU A 146 -0.55 -0.79 3.82
N LEU A 147 -0.50 0.52 3.67
CA LEU A 147 -0.72 1.50 4.74
C LEU A 147 -1.94 2.35 4.41
N ALA A 148 -2.76 2.62 5.40
CA ALA A 148 -3.80 3.63 5.37
C ALA A 148 -3.69 4.52 6.62
N GLY A 149 -3.98 5.81 6.48
CA GLY A 149 -4.02 6.74 7.59
C GLY A 149 -4.09 8.19 7.11
N ALA A 150 -4.83 9.02 7.83
CA ALA A 150 -5.08 10.42 7.50
C ALA A 150 -5.66 10.60 6.08
N GLY A 151 -6.53 9.68 5.64
CA GLY A 151 -7.14 9.70 4.32
C GLY A 151 -6.21 9.29 3.17
N GLU A 152 -4.94 8.98 3.44
CA GLU A 152 -3.98 8.48 2.44
C GLU A 152 -3.92 6.96 2.44
N ARG A 153 -3.59 6.37 1.28
CA ARG A 153 -3.26 4.96 1.14
C ARG A 153 -1.97 4.78 0.36
N ARG A 154 -1.12 3.87 0.81
CA ARG A 154 0.17 3.58 0.19
C ARG A 154 0.42 2.08 0.09
N LEU A 155 1.08 1.69 -1.00
CA LEU A 155 1.61 0.35 -1.19
C LEU A 155 3.11 0.45 -1.43
N ILE A 156 3.88 -0.25 -0.60
CA ILE A 156 5.33 -0.26 -0.64
C ILE A 156 5.79 -1.71 -0.74
N ALA A 157 6.76 -1.97 -1.60
CA ALA A 157 7.49 -3.23 -1.57
C ALA A 157 8.98 -2.96 -1.38
N THR A 158 9.51 -3.53 -0.32
CA THR A 158 10.89 -3.35 0.11
C THR A 158 11.53 -4.72 0.31
N PRO A 159 12.69 -4.99 -0.31
CA PRO A 159 13.53 -6.11 0.11
C PRO A 159 13.86 -5.97 1.60
N LEU A 160 13.62 -7.02 2.37
CA LEU A 160 14.09 -7.06 3.76
C LEU A 160 15.60 -7.22 3.78
N ALA A 161 16.22 -6.80 4.87
CA ALA A 161 17.66 -6.72 4.94
C ALA A 161 18.29 -8.09 4.70
N THR A 162 19.16 -8.18 3.69
CA THR A 162 20.24 -9.17 3.67
C THR A 162 21.42 -8.60 4.48
N GLN A 163 22.47 -9.39 4.76
CA GLN A 163 23.64 -8.89 5.53
C GLN A 163 24.19 -7.54 5.01
N ASP A 164 23.95 -7.21 3.73
CA ASP A 164 24.49 -6.02 3.04
C ASP A 164 23.50 -4.87 2.79
N THR A 165 22.25 -4.90 3.28
CA THR A 165 21.31 -3.79 3.03
C THR A 165 20.39 -3.55 4.22
N PRO A 166 20.55 -2.46 4.99
CA PRO A 166 19.71 -2.20 6.14
C PRO A 166 18.33 -1.67 5.71
N ALA A 167 17.27 -2.42 6.01
CA ALA A 167 15.90 -1.91 6.16
C ALA A 167 15.40 -2.10 7.62
N PRO A 168 16.18 -1.65 8.64
CA PRO A 168 15.95 -2.01 10.03
C PRO A 168 14.62 -1.47 10.55
N GLU A 169 14.11 -0.37 10.02
CA GLU A 169 12.89 0.26 10.48
C GLU A 169 11.65 -0.56 10.11
N LEU A 170 11.57 -1.07 8.87
CA LEU A 170 10.48 -1.96 8.47
C LEU A 170 10.58 -3.29 9.23
N GLU A 171 11.79 -3.82 9.42
CA GLU A 171 11.96 -5.04 10.24
C GLU A 171 11.50 -4.81 11.68
N ARG A 172 11.70 -3.63 12.28
CA ARG A 172 11.16 -3.30 13.61
C ARG A 172 9.63 -3.27 13.64
N VAL A 173 8.98 -2.71 12.61
CA VAL A 173 7.50 -2.74 12.49
C VAL A 173 7.00 -4.18 12.43
N ILE A 174 7.59 -5.01 11.55
CA ILE A 174 7.21 -6.41 11.42
C ILE A 174 7.46 -7.17 12.72
N ASP A 175 8.61 -6.94 13.35
CA ASP A 175 8.98 -7.60 14.60
C ASP A 175 8.02 -7.23 15.74
N ARG A 176 7.59 -5.96 15.82
CA ARG A 176 6.58 -5.51 16.79
C ARG A 176 5.22 -6.16 16.55
N LEU A 177 4.74 -6.19 15.30
CA LEU A 177 3.48 -6.86 14.93
C LEU A 177 3.54 -8.36 15.27
N ALA A 178 4.64 -9.02 14.92
CA ALA A 178 4.86 -10.43 15.21
C ALA A 178 4.93 -10.72 16.71
N MET A 179 5.53 -9.81 17.50
CA MET A 179 5.56 -9.93 18.95
C MET A 179 4.16 -9.81 19.56
N LEU A 180 3.39 -8.79 19.15
CA LEU A 180 2.05 -8.55 19.67
C LEU A 180 1.08 -9.70 19.32
N ALA A 181 1.22 -10.31 18.16
CA ALA A 181 0.39 -11.42 17.71
C ALA A 181 0.49 -12.68 18.61
N TRP A 182 1.61 -12.87 19.34
CA TRP A 182 1.90 -14.13 20.05
C TRP A 182 2.28 -13.98 21.53
N GLN A 183 2.12 -12.79 22.13
CA GLN A 183 2.34 -12.60 23.58
C GLN A 183 1.16 -13.14 24.41
N PRO A 184 1.41 -13.97 25.46
CA PRO A 184 0.37 -14.37 26.41
C PRO A 184 -0.18 -13.15 27.16
N GLN A 185 -1.46 -13.22 27.56
CA GLN A 185 -2.13 -12.19 28.35
C GLN A 185 -1.62 -12.15 29.79
#